data_AF-A0A3B8W898-F1
#
_entry.id   AF-A0A3B8W898-F1
#
_cell.length_a   1.000
_cell.length_b   1.000
_cell.length_c   1.000
_cell.angle_alpha   90.00
_cell.angle_beta   90.00
_cell.angle_gamma   90.00
#
_symmetry.space_group_name_H-M   'P 1'
#
loop_
_entity.id
_entity.type
_entity.pdbx_description
1 polymer ?
#
loop_
_entity_poly.entity_id
_entity_poly.type
_entity_poly.pdbx_seq_one_letter_code
_entity_poly.pdbx_strand_id
1 'polypeptide(L)'
;SLANQATNWLVAGKLPTRQGSAHPNIAPYGDLFVTGDGKRILLAVGSDRQFGELLNVLHVAADEQLPEFATNAQRVQHRARLNPILQKYMAGRAADELLARLQARKIPAGLVQNVREALAADEARKTLLGERGLQAVRQLVAQVSFHESSKPLSPPPHLGEHNQVVGL
;
A
#
# COMPACT_ATOMS: atom_id res chain seq x y z
N SER A 1 -5.39 3.91 11.01
CA SER A 1 -6.78 3.62 11.43
C SER A 1 -7.19 4.61 12.51
N LEU A 2 -8.43 5.12 12.45
CA LEU A 2 -8.99 5.97 13.51
C LEU A 2 -9.03 5.25 14.84
N ALA A 3 -9.39 3.96 14.85
CA ALA A 3 -9.46 3.16 16.08
C ALA A 3 -8.11 3.15 16.84
N ASN A 4 -7.01 2.84 16.14
CA ASN A 4 -5.68 2.82 16.76
C ASN A 4 -5.25 4.19 17.29
N GLN A 5 -5.54 5.27 16.54
CA GLN A 5 -5.21 6.62 16.98
C GLN A 5 -6.09 7.08 18.15
N ALA A 6 -7.37 6.69 18.17
CA ALA A 6 -8.28 6.96 19.27
C ALA A 6 -7.83 6.25 20.54
N THR A 7 -7.40 4.99 20.46
CA THR A 7 -6.81 4.27 21.60
C THR A 7 -5.54 4.97 22.10
N ASN A 8 -4.67 5.44 21.21
CA ASN A 8 -3.47 6.18 21.59
C ASN A 8 -3.80 7.47 22.39
N TRP A 9 -4.85 8.19 22.00
CA TRP A 9 -5.31 9.37 22.74
C TRP A 9 -5.99 8.99 24.07
N LEU A 10 -7.01 8.14 24.01
CA LEU A 10 -7.86 7.82 25.15
C LEU A 10 -7.13 7.07 26.27
N VAL A 11 -6.16 6.22 25.91
CA VAL A 11 -5.43 5.38 26.88
C VAL A 11 -4.06 5.96 27.23
N ALA A 12 -3.31 6.45 26.24
CA ALA A 12 -1.93 6.90 26.44
C ALA A 12 -1.76 8.43 26.45
N GLY A 13 -2.84 9.20 26.27
CA GLY A 13 -2.78 10.67 26.23
C GLY A 13 -1.98 11.23 25.05
N LYS A 14 -1.68 10.41 24.03
CA LYS A 14 -0.82 10.81 22.90
C LYS A 14 -1.68 11.32 21.76
N LEU A 15 -1.60 12.62 21.50
CA LEU A 15 -2.31 13.25 20.39
C LEU A 15 -1.66 12.84 19.05
N PRO A 16 -2.44 12.36 18.06
CA PRO A 16 -1.90 11.98 16.76
C PRO A 16 -1.42 13.21 15.97
N THR A 17 -0.28 13.07 15.30
CA THR A 17 0.29 14.07 14.40
C THR A 17 0.21 13.60 12.94
N ARG A 18 0.44 14.53 12.00
CA ARG A 18 0.55 14.21 10.57
C ARG A 18 1.75 13.31 10.32
N GLN A 19 1.50 12.12 9.77
CA GLN A 19 2.52 11.07 9.59
C GLN A 19 2.45 10.40 8.21
N GLY A 20 1.64 10.94 7.29
CA GLY A 20 1.43 10.33 5.97
C GLY A 20 0.83 8.92 6.08
N SER A 21 1.37 7.98 5.31
CA SER A 21 0.91 6.59 5.27
C SER A 21 1.38 5.74 6.46
N ALA A 22 2.28 6.25 7.30
CA ALA A 22 2.90 5.46 8.37
C ALA A 22 1.88 5.04 9.44
N HIS A 23 1.98 3.78 9.88
CA HIS A 23 1.16 3.25 10.96
C HIS A 23 1.66 3.79 12.31
N PRO A 24 0.77 4.27 13.20
CA PRO A 24 1.22 4.90 14.45
C PRO A 24 1.96 3.94 15.40
N ASN A 25 1.61 2.64 15.36
CA ASN A 25 2.04 1.67 16.37
C ASN A 25 2.88 0.51 15.79
N ILE A 26 3.23 0.52 14.50
CA ILE A 26 3.97 -0.58 13.85
C ILE A 26 5.00 0.01 12.91
N ALA A 27 6.26 -0.40 13.00
CA ALA A 27 7.33 0.06 12.11
C ALA A 27 8.23 -1.10 11.63
N PRO A 28 8.74 -1.08 10.39
CA PRO A 28 8.31 -0.21 9.29
C PRO A 28 6.95 -0.65 8.73
N TYR A 29 5.96 0.24 8.71
CA TYR A 29 4.62 -0.06 8.19
C TYR A 29 3.98 1.21 7.66
N GLY A 30 3.76 1.28 6.35
CA GLY A 30 3.39 2.51 5.65
C GLY A 30 4.58 3.44 5.37
N ASP A 31 5.78 3.06 5.81
CA ASP A 31 7.04 3.76 5.53
C ASP A 31 7.45 3.55 4.06
N LEU A 32 7.94 4.62 3.43
CA LEU A 32 8.29 4.69 2.01
C LEU A 32 9.80 4.74 1.81
N PHE A 33 10.29 3.98 0.83
CA PHE A 33 11.71 3.90 0.49
C PHE A 33 11.91 4.01 -1.02
N VAL A 34 12.99 4.67 -1.41
CA VAL A 34 13.40 4.84 -2.82
C VAL A 34 14.42 3.76 -3.18
N THR A 35 14.20 3.08 -4.30
CA THR A 35 15.10 2.06 -4.84
C THR A 35 16.15 2.69 -5.78
N GLY A 36 17.16 1.93 -6.17
CA GLY A 36 18.26 2.44 -7.01
C GLY A 36 17.83 2.85 -8.42
N ASP A 37 16.73 2.29 -8.91
CA ASP A 37 16.06 2.68 -10.16
C ASP A 37 15.05 3.83 -9.98
N GLY A 38 15.05 4.50 -8.82
CA GLY A 38 14.22 5.68 -8.55
C GLY A 38 12.74 5.41 -8.27
N LYS A 39 12.32 4.14 -8.27
CA LYS A 39 10.95 3.75 -7.89
C LYS A 39 10.76 3.81 -6.37
N ARG A 40 9.51 3.82 -5.92
CA ARG A 40 9.15 3.88 -4.48
C ARG A 40 8.48 2.59 -4.05
N ILE A 41 9.00 1.99 -2.96
CA ILE A 41 8.40 0.83 -2.30
C ILE A 41 7.86 1.26 -0.94
N LEU A 42 6.64 0.84 -0.64
CA LEU A 42 6.04 0.92 0.69
C LEU A 42 6.21 -0.42 1.40
N LEU A 43 6.68 -0.40 2.64
CA LEU A 43 6.79 -1.60 3.48
C LEU A 43 5.60 -1.72 4.45
N ALA A 44 5.15 -2.95 4.70
CA ALA A 44 4.14 -3.29 5.70
C ALA A 44 4.62 -4.46 6.57
N VAL A 45 5.73 -4.24 7.29
CA VAL A 45 6.35 -5.22 8.19
C VAL A 45 5.64 -5.19 9.54
N GLY A 46 4.84 -6.22 9.80
CA GLY A 46 3.93 -6.28 10.95
C GLY A 46 4.50 -6.98 12.19
N SER A 47 5.68 -7.59 12.10
CA SER A 47 6.22 -8.46 13.16
C SER A 47 7.74 -8.45 13.22
N ASP A 48 8.29 -8.80 14.39
CA ASP A 48 9.73 -8.91 14.60
C ASP A 48 10.35 -10.00 13.72
N ARG A 49 9.61 -11.11 13.49
CA ARG A 49 10.03 -12.16 12.54
C ARG A 49 10.17 -11.61 11.12
N GLN A 50 9.17 -10.87 10.63
CA GLN A 50 9.26 -10.27 9.29
C GLN A 50 10.36 -9.21 9.21
N PHE A 51 10.62 -8.49 10.31
CA PHE A 51 11.72 -7.54 10.35
C PHE A 51 13.07 -8.24 10.24
N GLY A 52 13.30 -9.34 10.98
CA GLY A 52 14.50 -10.16 10.80
C GLY A 52 14.69 -10.66 9.36
N GLU A 53 13.61 -11.15 8.74
CA GLU A 53 13.64 -11.56 7.33
C GLU A 53 13.93 -10.39 6.37
N LEU A 54 13.43 -9.18 6.66
CA LEU A 54 13.77 -7.98 5.90
C LEU A 54 15.27 -7.71 5.95
N LEU A 55 15.89 -7.78 7.14
CA LEU A 55 17.34 -7.58 7.28
C LEU A 55 18.14 -8.63 6.51
N ASN A 56 17.65 -9.88 6.48
CA ASN A 56 18.23 -10.96 5.67
C ASN A 56 18.15 -10.66 4.17
N VAL A 57 16.99 -10.20 3.66
CA VAL A 57 16.79 -9.82 2.24
C VAL A 57 17.70 -8.66 1.86
N LEU A 58 17.88 -7.69 2.76
CA LEU A 58 18.73 -6.54 2.52
C LEU A 58 20.22 -6.86 2.67
N HIS A 59 20.58 -8.03 3.22
CA HIS A 59 21.95 -8.46 3.50
C HIS A 59 22.69 -7.52 4.46
N VAL A 60 22.03 -7.13 5.57
CA VAL A 60 22.52 -6.07 6.46
C VAL A 60 22.77 -6.50 7.90
N ALA A 61 22.67 -7.80 8.20
CA ALA A 61 22.76 -8.32 9.57
C ALA A 61 24.06 -7.94 10.33
N ALA A 62 25.10 -7.50 9.63
CA ALA A 62 26.36 -7.03 10.21
C ALA A 62 26.36 -5.54 10.63
N ASP A 63 25.31 -4.77 10.35
CA ASP A 63 25.22 -3.38 10.82
C ASP A 63 24.96 -3.35 12.33
N GLU A 64 25.93 -2.80 13.07
CA GLU A 64 25.94 -2.75 14.54
C GLU A 64 24.78 -1.95 15.15
N GLN A 65 24.09 -1.12 14.37
CA GLN A 65 22.93 -0.36 14.85
C GLN A 65 21.63 -1.19 14.82
N LEU A 66 21.57 -2.26 14.02
CA LEU A 66 20.36 -3.06 13.83
C LEU A 66 19.86 -3.81 15.08
N PRO A 67 20.72 -4.30 16.00
CA PRO A 67 20.28 -4.88 17.26
C PRO A 67 19.38 -3.97 18.10
N GLU A 68 19.52 -2.63 18.00
CA GLU A 68 18.65 -1.68 18.72
C GLU A 68 17.18 -1.69 18.23
N PHE A 69 16.90 -2.33 17.09
CA PHE A 69 15.59 -2.35 16.43
C PHE A 69 14.91 -3.73 16.46
N ALA A 70 15.38 -4.63 17.35
CA ALA A 70 14.90 -6.00 17.44
C ALA A 70 13.38 -6.11 17.64
N THR A 71 12.79 -5.22 18.45
CA THR A 71 11.36 -5.24 18.78
C THR A 71 10.57 -4.14 18.08
N ASN A 72 9.29 -4.40 17.80
CA ASN A 72 8.41 -3.38 17.21
C ASN A 72 8.36 -2.08 18.04
N ALA A 73 8.34 -2.19 19.36
CA ALA A 73 8.33 -1.02 20.25
C ALA A 73 9.55 -0.12 20.00
N GLN A 74 10.75 -0.71 19.93
CA GLN A 74 11.98 0.00 19.60
C GLN A 74 11.93 0.60 18.19
N ARG A 75 11.43 -0.14 17.20
CA ARG A 75 11.30 0.37 15.82
C ARG A 75 10.37 1.57 15.72
N VAL A 76 9.25 1.56 16.45
CA VAL A 76 8.31 2.68 16.49
C VAL A 76 8.95 3.88 17.19
N GLN A 77 9.58 3.67 18.35
CA GLN A 77 10.24 4.73 19.12
C GLN A 77 11.38 5.39 18.34
N HIS A 78 12.17 4.59 17.61
CA HIS A 78 13.36 5.04 16.90
C HIS A 78 13.16 5.08 15.37
N ARG A 79 11.91 5.18 14.89
CA ARG A 79 11.58 5.16 13.45
C ARG A 79 12.40 6.16 12.62
N ALA A 80 12.58 7.38 13.15
CA ALA A 80 13.33 8.43 12.47
C ALA A 80 14.82 8.07 12.24
N ARG A 81 15.37 7.18 13.08
CA ARG A 81 16.74 6.65 12.93
C ARG A 81 16.76 5.34 12.11
N LEU A 82 15.74 4.50 12.25
CA LEU A 82 15.61 3.26 11.48
C LEU A 82 15.47 3.52 9.97
N ASN A 83 14.60 4.45 9.59
CA ASN A 83 14.24 4.64 8.18
C ASN A 83 15.45 5.04 7.31
N PRO A 84 16.33 5.97 7.72
CA PRO A 84 17.56 6.27 6.98
C PRO A 84 18.48 5.06 6.78
N ILE A 85 18.59 4.18 7.78
CA ILE A 85 19.39 2.95 7.70
C ILE A 85 18.80 2.04 6.62
N LEU A 86 17.50 1.73 6.69
CA LEU A 86 16.83 0.91 5.69
C LEU A 86 16.91 1.53 4.28
N GLN A 87 16.75 2.85 4.17
CA GLN A 87 16.85 3.59 2.91
C GLN A 87 18.22 3.42 2.24
N LYS A 88 19.31 3.50 3.01
CA LYS A 88 20.68 3.27 2.49
C LYS A 88 20.78 1.91 1.78
N TYR A 89 20.18 0.87 2.36
CA TYR A 89 20.26 -0.49 1.83
C TYR A 89 19.27 -0.81 0.71
N MET A 90 18.18 -0.05 0.61
CA MET A 90 17.23 -0.14 -0.50
C MET A 90 17.66 0.66 -1.73
N ALA A 91 18.39 1.77 -1.53
CA ALA A 91 18.85 2.66 -2.60
C ALA A 91 19.82 2.01 -3.61
N GLY A 92 20.41 0.86 -3.29
CA GLY A 92 21.31 0.14 -4.20
C GLY A 92 20.65 -0.97 -5.02
N ARG A 93 19.33 -1.13 -4.95
CA ARG A 93 18.60 -2.30 -5.48
C ARG A 93 17.54 -1.87 -6.49
N ALA A 94 17.33 -2.66 -7.55
CA ALA A 94 16.21 -2.46 -8.45
C ALA A 94 14.90 -2.86 -7.77
N ALA A 95 13.80 -2.14 -8.01
CA ALA A 95 12.56 -2.37 -7.27
C ALA A 95 11.95 -3.76 -7.53
N ASP A 96 11.95 -4.21 -8.77
CA ASP A 96 11.28 -5.46 -9.17
C ASP A 96 12.00 -6.67 -8.55
N GLU A 97 13.34 -6.65 -8.54
CA GLU A 97 14.15 -7.67 -7.87
C GLU A 97 13.92 -7.67 -6.36
N LEU A 98 13.89 -6.49 -5.75
CA LEU A 98 13.69 -6.36 -4.31
C LEU A 98 12.29 -6.85 -3.90
N LEU A 99 11.24 -6.47 -4.65
CA LEU A 99 9.87 -6.93 -4.41
C LEU A 99 9.77 -8.45 -4.53
N ALA A 100 10.38 -9.07 -5.54
CA ALA A 100 10.40 -10.53 -5.70
C ALA A 100 11.05 -11.23 -4.48
N ARG A 101 12.19 -10.70 -3.99
CA ARG A 101 12.87 -11.23 -2.80
C ARG A 101 12.03 -11.07 -1.52
N LEU A 102 11.37 -9.92 -1.34
CA LEU A 102 10.48 -9.67 -0.21
C LEU A 102 9.28 -10.62 -0.23
N GLN A 103 8.67 -10.82 -1.40
CA GLN A 103 7.54 -11.74 -1.59
C GLN A 103 7.95 -13.18 -1.28
N ALA A 104 9.12 -13.64 -1.74
CA ALA A 104 9.63 -14.98 -1.44
C ALA A 104 9.80 -15.23 0.07
N ARG A 105 10.05 -14.19 0.86
CA ARG A 105 10.14 -14.25 2.33
C ARG A 105 8.83 -13.90 3.06
N LYS A 106 7.72 -13.74 2.32
CA LYS A 106 6.40 -13.36 2.86
C LYS A 106 6.43 -12.04 3.63
N ILE A 107 7.22 -11.08 3.15
CA ILE A 107 7.29 -9.72 3.67
C ILE A 107 6.36 -8.84 2.84
N PRO A 108 5.28 -8.28 3.43
CA PRO A 108 4.36 -7.42 2.70
C PRO A 108 5.04 -6.11 2.28
N ALA A 109 5.06 -5.86 0.98
CA ALA A 109 5.56 -4.63 0.36
C ALA A 109 4.84 -4.39 -0.95
N GLY A 110 4.78 -3.13 -1.39
CA GLY A 110 4.13 -2.76 -2.64
C GLY A 110 4.81 -1.59 -3.33
N LEU A 111 4.77 -1.59 -4.66
CA LEU A 111 5.24 -0.46 -5.46
C LEU A 111 4.22 0.69 -5.36
N VAL A 112 4.70 1.92 -5.18
CA VAL A 112 3.86 3.11 -5.32
C VAL A 112 3.74 3.44 -6.80
N GLN A 113 2.57 3.16 -7.36
CA GLN A 113 2.28 3.35 -8.76
C GLN A 113 1.50 4.65 -8.99
N ASN A 114 1.73 5.29 -10.14
CA ASN A 114 0.79 6.28 -10.65
C ASN A 114 -0.46 5.61 -11.23
N VAL A 115 -1.48 6.39 -11.56
CA VAL A 115 -2.76 5.85 -12.05
C VAL A 115 -2.59 5.04 -13.34
N ARG A 116 -1.73 5.47 -14.27
CA ARG A 116 -1.48 4.74 -15.52
C ARG A 116 -0.89 3.35 -15.24
N GLU A 117 0.13 3.28 -14.39
CA GLU A 117 0.77 2.03 -13.99
C GLU A 117 -0.21 1.09 -13.27
N ALA A 118 -1.00 1.63 -12.34
CA ALA A 118 -1.99 0.87 -11.60
C ALA A 118 -3.08 0.28 -12.52
N LEU A 119 -3.56 1.05 -13.51
CA LEU A 119 -4.58 0.59 -14.47
C LEU A 119 -4.03 -0.40 -15.50
N ALA A 120 -2.71 -0.45 -15.69
CA ALA A 120 -2.07 -1.43 -16.57
C ALA A 120 -1.88 -2.81 -15.91
N ALA A 121 -2.02 -2.92 -14.58
CA ALA A 121 -1.88 -4.16 -13.84
C ALA A 121 -2.99 -5.16 -14.19
N ASP A 122 -2.67 -6.46 -14.15
CA ASP A 122 -3.63 -7.53 -14.50
C ASP A 122 -4.85 -7.53 -13.57
N GLU A 123 -4.67 -7.15 -12.30
CA GLU A 123 -5.73 -7.01 -11.31
C GLU A 123 -6.73 -5.90 -11.68
N ALA A 124 -6.26 -4.80 -12.28
CA ALA A 124 -7.10 -3.69 -12.69
C ALA A 124 -7.98 -4.05 -13.90
N ARG A 125 -7.55 -4.99 -14.76
CA ARG A 125 -8.34 -5.41 -15.94
C ARG A 125 -9.75 -5.89 -15.57
N LYS A 126 -9.94 -6.43 -14.36
CA LYS A 126 -11.25 -6.90 -13.87
C LYS A 126 -12.23 -5.76 -13.59
N THR A 127 -11.72 -4.55 -13.38
CA THR A 127 -12.53 -3.36 -13.10
C THR A 127 -12.66 -2.44 -14.31
N LEU A 128 -11.90 -2.66 -15.38
CA LEU A 128 -12.00 -1.89 -16.62
C LEU A 128 -13.22 -2.32 -17.45
N LEU A 129 -13.93 -1.32 -17.97
CA LEU A 129 -15.01 -1.47 -18.97
C LEU A 129 -14.47 -0.94 -20.30
N GLY A 130 -14.70 -1.70 -21.38
CA GLY A 130 -14.38 -1.28 -22.73
C GLY A 130 -15.59 -1.44 -23.63
N GLU A 131 -16.17 -0.33 -24.09
CA GLU A 131 -17.22 -0.33 -25.11
C GLU A 131 -17.03 0.84 -26.08
N ARG A 132 -17.18 0.57 -27.39
CA ARG A 132 -17.18 1.58 -28.47
C ARG A 132 -15.97 2.55 -28.45
N GLY A 133 -14.78 2.06 -28.09
CA GLY A 133 -13.56 2.87 -28.06
C GLY A 133 -13.39 3.73 -26.81
N LEU A 134 -14.33 3.67 -25.86
CA LEU A 134 -14.22 4.31 -24.54
C LEU A 134 -13.73 3.29 -23.52
N GLN A 135 -12.71 3.67 -22.74
CA GLN A 135 -12.28 2.93 -21.56
C GLN A 135 -12.79 3.64 -20.31
N ALA A 136 -13.49 2.91 -19.45
CA ALA A 136 -13.98 3.42 -18.17
C ALA A 136 -13.59 2.46 -17.04
N VAL A 137 -13.61 2.95 -15.80
CA VAL A 137 -13.50 2.10 -14.61
C VAL A 137 -14.89 1.84 -14.09
N ARG A 138 -15.23 0.58 -13.79
CA ARG A 138 -16.43 0.20 -13.07
C ARG A 138 -16.43 0.90 -11.72
N GLN A 139 -17.25 1.94 -11.58
CA GLN A 139 -17.50 2.58 -10.29
C GLN A 139 -18.36 1.62 -9.45
N LEU A 140 -17.75 0.93 -8.49
CA LEU A 140 -18.47 0.00 -7.63
C LEU A 140 -19.34 0.77 -6.63
N VAL A 141 -20.66 0.64 -6.73
CA VAL A 141 -21.57 0.89 -5.60
C VAL A 141 -21.49 -0.35 -4.72
N ALA A 142 -21.04 -0.19 -3.47
CA ALA A 142 -20.89 -1.20 -2.42
C ALA A 142 -21.28 -2.65 -2.79
N GLN A 143 -20.29 -3.55 -2.91
CA GLN A 143 -20.57 -4.99 -2.92
C GLN A 143 -21.00 -5.43 -1.51
N VAL A 144 -22.31 -5.48 -1.30
CA VAL A 144 -22.92 -6.25 -0.22
C VAL A 144 -23.14 -7.65 -0.78
N SER A 145 -22.58 -8.66 -0.13
CA SER A 145 -22.67 -10.06 -0.57
C SER A 145 -24.12 -10.58 -0.54
N PHE A 146 -24.87 -10.32 -1.61
CA PHE A 146 -26.09 -11.02 -1.97
C PHE A 146 -25.95 -11.42 -3.42
N HIS A 147 -26.04 -12.72 -3.71
CA HIS A 147 -26.11 -13.35 -5.04
C HIS A 147 -26.09 -12.36 -6.22
N GLU A 148 -24.91 -12.07 -6.77
CA GLU A 148 -24.76 -11.16 -7.91
C GLU A 148 -25.32 -11.83 -9.17
N SER A 149 -26.50 -11.38 -9.62
CA SER A 149 -26.83 -11.44 -11.03
C SER A 149 -25.99 -10.38 -11.75
N SER A 150 -24.96 -10.80 -12.48
CA SER A 150 -24.11 -9.87 -13.25
C SER A 150 -24.86 -9.38 -14.49
N LYS A 151 -25.79 -8.45 -14.32
CA LYS A 151 -26.27 -7.69 -15.49
C LYS A 151 -25.12 -6.81 -15.99
N PRO A 152 -24.77 -6.84 -17.28
CA PRO A 152 -23.83 -5.89 -17.84
C PRO A 152 -24.37 -4.47 -17.63
N LEU A 153 -23.51 -3.56 -17.15
CA LEU A 153 -23.84 -2.15 -17.01
C LEU A 153 -23.75 -1.52 -18.40
N SER A 154 -24.81 -0.84 -18.83
CA SER A 154 -24.76 0.02 -20.00
C SER A 154 -23.89 1.26 -19.72
N PRO A 155 -23.34 1.92 -20.75
CA PRO A 155 -22.66 3.20 -20.57
C PRO A 155 -23.60 4.24 -19.92
N PRO A 156 -23.03 5.30 -19.29
CA PRO A 156 -23.83 6.41 -18.79
C PRO A 156 -24.67 7.01 -19.92
N PRO A 157 -25.93 7.37 -19.67
CA PRO A 157 -26.78 7.93 -20.71
C PRO A 157 -26.25 9.28 -21.19
N HIS A 158 -26.40 9.53 -22.49
CA HIS A 158 -26.25 10.85 -23.07
C HIS A 158 -27.34 11.80 -22.57
N LEU A 159 -27.06 13.10 -22.66
CA LEU A 159 -28.05 14.13 -22.34
C LEU A 159 -29.30 13.94 -23.22
N GLY A 160 -30.45 13.67 -22.60
CA GLY A 160 -31.73 13.48 -23.28
C GLY A 160 -32.00 12.07 -23.80
N GLU A 161 -31.12 11.09 -23.57
CA GLU A 161 -31.23 9.73 -24.13
C GLU A 161 -32.56 9.03 -23.79
N HIS A 162 -33.15 9.35 -22.64
CA HIS A 162 -34.38 8.72 -22.16
C HIS A 162 -35.59 9.65 -22.15
N ASN A 163 -35.49 10.88 -22.67
CA ASN A 163 -36.57 11.90 -22.60
C ASN A 163 -37.90 11.37 -23.13
N GLN A 164 -37.88 10.69 -24.28
CA GLN A 164 -39.08 10.10 -24.90
C GLN A 164 -39.68 8.94 -24.09
N VAL A 165 -38.87 8.24 -23.28
CA VAL A 165 -39.32 7.12 -22.44
C VAL A 165 -39.93 7.62 -21.13
N VAL A 166 -39.54 8.81 -20.66
CA VAL A 166 -40.04 9.41 -19.41
C VAL A 166 -41.06 10.54 -19.62
N GLY A 167 -41.43 10.85 -20.87
CA GLY A 167 -42.45 11.85 -21.21
C GLY A 167 -42.00 13.31 -21.03
N LEU A 168 -40.70 13.60 -21.23
CA LEU A 168 -40.11 14.95 -21.23
C LEU A 168 -39.77 15.43 -22.64
#